data_AF-A0A6N9Q9G2-F1
#
_entry.id   AF-A0A6N9Q9G2-F1
#
_cell.length_a   1.000
_cell.length_b   1.000
_cell.length_c   1.000
_cell.angle_alpha   90.00
_cell.angle_beta   90.00
_cell.angle_gamma   90.00
#
_symmetry.space_group_name_H-M   'P 1'
#
loop_
_entity.id
_entity.type
_entity.pdbx_description
1 polymer ?
#
loop_
_entity_poly.entity_id
_entity_poly.type
_entity_poly.pdbx_seq_one_letter_code
_entity_poly.pdbx_strand_id
1 'polypeptide(L)' 'MDADLKAQVEELYKRLGTSFAETVRMFARQSAQENGMPFMLHILEQKNPQRIGVVKGKLIVPEDMEKYNEDVLELFGDL' A
#
# COMPACT_ATOMS: atom_id res chain seq x y z
N MET A 1 -15.26 7.30 -13.32
CA MET A 1 -14.66 5.96 -13.15
C MET A 1 -14.24 5.49 -14.52
N ASP A 2 -12.96 5.19 -14.69
CA ASP A 2 -12.41 4.62 -15.92
C ASP A 2 -13.23 3.40 -16.37
N ALA A 3 -13.97 3.56 -17.47
CA ALA A 3 -14.82 2.51 -18.02
C ALA A 3 -13.99 1.26 -18.35
N ASP A 4 -12.74 1.46 -18.76
CA ASP A 4 -11.75 0.41 -18.99
C ASP A 4 -11.40 -0.37 -17.71
N LEU A 5 -11.25 0.32 -16.58
CA LEU A 5 -10.94 -0.34 -15.31
C LEU A 5 -12.11 -1.23 -14.87
N LYS A 6 -13.34 -0.75 -15.05
CA LYS A 6 -14.54 -1.55 -14.73
C LYS A 6 -14.61 -2.81 -15.60
N ALA A 7 -14.34 -2.70 -16.91
CA ALA A 7 -14.35 -3.83 -17.82
C ALA A 7 -13.28 -4.87 -17.45
N GLN A 8 -12.06 -4.43 -17.13
CA GLN A 8 -10.97 -5.32 -16.69
C GLN A 8 -11.33 -6.07 -15.40
N VAL A 9 -11.91 -5.36 -14.44
CA VAL A 9 -12.31 -5.95 -13.15
C VAL A 9 -13.47 -6.94 -13.32
N GLU A 10 -14.46 -6.63 -14.16
CA GLU A 10 -15.55 -7.56 -14.47
C GLU A 10 -15.05 -8.83 -15.16
N GLU A 11 -14.10 -8.72 -16.09
CA GLU A 11 -13.49 -9.88 -16.73
C GLU A 11 -12.68 -10.73 -15.73
N LEU A 12 -11.90 -10.08 -14.85
CA LEU A 12 -11.13 -10.76 -13.81
C LEU A 12 -12.04 -11.58 -12.89
N TYR A 13 -13.12 -10.99 -12.38
CA TYR A 13 -14.03 -11.70 -11.49
C TYR A 13 -14.78 -12.83 -12.20
N LYS A 14 -15.20 -12.62 -13.46
CA LYS A 14 -15.77 -13.70 -14.27
C LYS A 14 -14.82 -14.88 -14.43
N ARG A 15 -13.52 -14.64 -14.67
CA ARG A 15 -12.49 -15.70 -14.73
C ARG A 15 -12.33 -16.43 -13.40
N LEU A 16 -12.51 -15.74 -12.28
CA LEU A 16 -12.49 -16.30 -10.93
C LEU A 16 -13.82 -16.99 -10.54
N GLY A 17 -14.80 -17.06 -11.45
CA GLY A 17 -16.09 -17.70 -11.23
C GLY A 17 -17.04 -16.89 -10.35
N THR A 18 -16.79 -15.60 -10.16
CA THR A 18 -17.60 -14.70 -9.31
C THR A 18 -18.11 -13.51 -10.10
N SER A 19 -19.24 -12.94 -9.67
CA SER A 19 -19.74 -11.67 -10.26
C SER A 19 -19.21 -10.47 -9.48
N PHE A 20 -19.05 -9.32 -10.15
CA PHE A 20 -18.62 -8.08 -9.48
C PHE A 20 -19.48 -7.75 -8.25
N ALA A 21 -20.81 -7.88 -8.37
CA ALA A 21 -21.72 -7.62 -7.27
C ALA A 21 -21.55 -8.60 -6.10
N GLU A 22 -21.17 -9.85 -6.38
CA GLU A 22 -20.90 -10.86 -5.37
C GLU A 22 -19.58 -10.59 -4.64
N THR A 23 -18.53 -10.23 -5.37
CA THR A 23 -17.24 -9.84 -4.78
C THR A 23 -17.42 -8.62 -3.86
N VAL A 24 -18.19 -7.61 -4.27
CA VAL A 24 -18.49 -6.43 -3.43
C VAL A 24 -19.22 -6.83 -2.15
N ARG A 25 -20.17 -7.77 -2.22
CA ARG A 25 -20.86 -8.30 -1.03
C ARG A 25 -19.92 -9.06 -0.10
N MET A 26 -19.01 -9.87 -0.65
CA MET A 26 -18.00 -10.57 0.13
C MET A 26 -17.04 -9.60 0.83
N PHE A 27 -16.61 -8.54 0.13
CA PHE A 27 -15.76 -7.50 0.73
C PHE A 27 -16.44 -6.76 1.87
N ALA A 28 -17.71 -6.36 1.71
CA ALA A 28 -18.45 -5.70 2.78
C ALA A 28 -18.57 -6.58 4.03
N ARG A 29 -18.85 -7.87 3.83
CA ARG A 29 -18.93 -8.84 4.92
C ARG A 29 -17.59 -9.02 5.63
N GLN A 30 -16.50 -9.19 4.88
CA GLN A 30 -15.16 -9.35 5.46
C GLN A 30 -14.75 -8.08 6.23
N SER A 31 -15.03 -6.91 5.66
CA SER A 31 -14.72 -5.63 6.30
C SER A 31 -15.43 -5.49 7.66
N ALA A 32 -16.70 -5.90 7.72
CA ALA A 32 -17.48 -5.89 8.95
C ALA A 32 -16.98 -6.92 9.98
N GLN A 33 -16.46 -8.07 9.56
CA GLN A 33 -15.92 -9.09 10.47
C GLN A 33 -14.55 -8.71 11.04
N GLU A 34 -13.69 -8.09 10.23
CA GLU A 34 -12.32 -7.75 10.63
C GLU A 34 -12.19 -6.31 11.16
N ASN A 35 -13.27 -5.52 11.15
CA ASN A 35 -13.25 -4.08 11.41
C ASN A 35 -12.14 -3.36 10.62
N GLY A 36 -11.92 -3.77 9.37
CA GLY A 36 -10.77 -3.37 8.58
C GLY A 36 -10.99 -3.56 7.08
N MET A 37 -9.98 -3.22 6.28
CA MET A 37 -10.04 -3.45 4.83
C MET A 37 -9.60 -4.88 4.49
N PRO A 38 -10.36 -5.60 3.64
CA PRO A 38 -10.12 -7.02 3.37
C PRO A 38 -8.91 -7.28 2.45
N PHE A 39 -8.29 -6.23 1.93
CA PHE A 39 -7.04 -6.29 1.18
C PHE A 39 -6.15 -5.10 1.57
N MET A 40 -4.84 -5.31 1.47
CA MET A 40 -3.87 -4.22 1.61
C MET A 40 -3.97 -3.29 0.40
N LEU A 41 -4.29 -2.02 0.67
CA LEU A 41 -4.17 -0.97 -0.31
C LEU A 41 -2.69 -0.68 -0.52
N HIS A 42 -2.15 -1.09 -1.66
CA HIS A 42 -0.87 -0.59 -2.11
C HIS A 42 -1.10 0.80 -2.68
N ILE A 43 -0.75 1.83 -1.90
CA ILE A 43 -0.44 3.12 -2.49
C ILE A 43 0.73 2.82 -3.43
N LEU A 44 0.52 3.01 -4.74
CA LEU A 44 1.62 3.02 -5.68
C LEU A 44 2.47 4.23 -5.30
N GLU A 45 3.36 4.04 -4.31
CA GLU A 45 4.39 5.01 -3.99
C GLU A 45 5.06 5.32 -5.32
N GLN A 46 4.92 6.55 -5.78
CA GLN A 46 5.87 7.10 -6.72
C GLN A 46 7.22 6.90 -6.05
N LYS A 47 7.97 5.93 -6.56
CA LYS A 47 9.33 5.55 -6.17
C LYS A 47 10.04 6.71 -5.47
N ASN A 48 10.13 6.66 -4.15
CA ASN A 48 11.24 7.29 -3.47
C ASN A 48 12.01 6.19 -2.73
N PRO A 49 12.96 5.50 -3.42
CA PRO A 49 13.69 4.40 -2.83
C PRO A 49 14.82 4.94 -1.95
N GLN A 50 14.48 5.63 -0.86
CA GLN A 50 15.43 5.93 0.21
C GLN A 50 15.21 4.93 1.33
N ARG A 51 15.63 3.69 1.13
CA ARG A 51 15.56 2.63 2.15
C ARG A 51 16.94 2.38 2.70
N ILE A 52 17.08 2.51 4.02
CA ILE A 52 18.27 2.05 4.76
C ILE A 52 18.24 0.51 4.75
N GLY A 53 19.32 -0.11 4.30
CA GLY A 53 19.39 -1.57 4.26
C GLY A 53 20.77 -2.10 3.92
N VAL A 54 21.00 -3.36 4.26
CA VAL A 54 22.20 -4.09 3.87
C VAL A 54 21.91 -4.83 2.57
N VAL A 55 22.59 -4.45 1.48
CA VAL A 55 22.53 -5.14 0.19
C VAL A 55 23.91 -5.67 -0.13
N LYS A 56 24.05 -6.99 -0.35
CA LYS A 56 25.33 -7.66 -0.64
C LYS A 56 26.43 -7.35 0.39
N GLY A 57 26.07 -7.28 1.68
CA GLY A 57 27.02 -7.02 2.78
C GLY A 57 27.55 -5.60 2.84
N LYS A 58 27.02 -4.67 2.02
CA LYS A 58 27.34 -3.24 2.08
C LYS A 58 26.14 -2.48 2.65
N LEU A 59 26.40 -1.68 3.67
CA LEU A 59 25.44 -0.73 4.20
C LEU A 59 25.29 0.40 3.19
N ILE A 60 24.07 0.60 2.68
CA ILE A 60 23.76 1.74 1.80
C ILE A 60 22.93 2.70 2.63
N VAL A 61 23.54 3.84 2.96
CA VAL A 61 22.92 4.94 3.69
C VAL A 61 22.69 6.07 2.69
N PRO A 62 21.44 6.47 2.42
CA PRO A 62 21.13 7.70 1.68
C PRO A 62 21.93 8.92 2.18
N GLU A 63 22.47 9.73 1.28
CA GLU A 63 23.32 10.87 1.66
C GLU A 63 22.55 12.03 2.32
N ASP A 64 21.23 12.09 2.16
CA ASP A 64 20.36 13.18 2.64
C ASP A 64 19.60 12.80 3.94
N MET A 65 20.22 11.97 4.80
CA MET A 65 19.63 11.54 6.08
C MET A 65 19.37 12.70 7.04
N GLU A 66 20.24 13.71 7.01
CA GLU A 66 20.25 14.81 7.97
C GLU A 66 19.07 15.76 7.78
N LYS A 67 18.43 15.73 6.60
CA LYS A 67 17.31 16.60 6.24
C LYS A 67 16.11 16.49 7.18
N TYR A 68 15.91 15.33 7.79
CA TYR A 68 14.76 15.06 8.64
C TYR A 68 15.08 15.14 10.14
N ASN A 69 16.30 15.55 10.51
CA ASN A 69 16.69 15.62 11.92
C ASN A 69 15.85 16.64 12.70
N GLU A 70 15.50 17.77 12.09
CA GLU A 70 14.65 18.79 12.73
C GLU A 70 13.24 18.26 12.98
N ASP A 71 12.64 17.57 12.00
CA ASP A 71 11.31 16.95 12.13
C ASP A 71 11.29 15.85 13.22
N VAL A 72 12.38 15.07 13.30
CA VAL A 72 12.54 14.02 14.32
C VAL A 72 12.69 14.62 15.72
N LEU A 73 13.45 15.71 15.86
CA LEU A 73 13.59 16.45 17.12
C LEU A 73 12.25 17.05 17.56
N GLU A 74 11.42 17.54 16.63
CA GLU A 74 10.08 18.03 16.95
C GLU A 74 9.17 16.90 17.46
N LEU A 75 9.27 15.70 16.86
CA LEU A 75 8.38 14.58 17.17
C LEU A 75 8.75 13.86 18.48
N PHE A 76 10.04 13.75 18.79
CA PHE A 76 10.54 12.96 19.92
C PHE A 76 11.23 13.80 21.01
N GLY A 77 11.45 15.09 20.78
CA GLY A 77 12.22 15.97 21.66
C GLY A 77 13.71 15.61 21.70
N ASP A 78 14.47 16.33 22.52
CA ASP A 78 15.84 15.95 22.86
C ASP A 78 15.80 14.64 23.69
N LEU A 79 16.29 13.54 23.11
CA LEU A 79 16.34 12.22 23.75
C LEU A 79 17.51 12.07 24.73
#